data_AF-A0A4Q0J2Q8-F1
#
_entry.id   AF-A0A4Q0J2Q8-F1
#
_cell.length_a   1.000
_cell.length_b   1.000
_cell.length_c   1.000
_cell.angle_alpha   90.00
_cell.angle_beta   90.00
_cell.angle_gamma   90.00
#
_symmetry.space_group_name_H-M   'P 1'
#
loop_
_entity.id
_entity.type
_entity.pdbx_description
1 polymer ?
#
loop_
_entity_poly.entity_id
_entity_poly.type
_entity_poly.pdbx_seq_one_letter_code
_entity_poly.pdbx_strand_id
1 'polypeptide(L)'
;MKFIEAIGQWFRKVREQYHEERQQKRCHYLDNLSCESINVTEFNGRLHISYKGVPIVRVDDLKGKAPEILAQSREDYLAWKAKFNA
;
A
#
# COMPACT_ATOMS: atom_id res chain seq x y z
N MET A 1 -1.17 12.84 44.23
CA MET A 1 -1.69 11.71 43.43
C MET A 1 -2.28 12.17 42.08
N LYS A 2 -3.18 13.16 42.03
CA LYS A 2 -3.77 13.69 40.77
C LYS A 2 -2.78 14.16 39.69
N PHE A 3 -1.64 14.75 40.08
CA PHE A 3 -0.63 15.22 39.11
C PHE A 3 0.12 14.09 38.40
N ILE A 4 0.40 12.99 39.09
CA ILE A 4 1.09 11.82 38.49
C ILE A 4 0.16 11.11 37.51
N GLU A 5 -1.13 11.03 37.84
CA GLU A 5 -2.16 10.48 36.95
C GLU A 5 -2.34 11.33 35.68
N ALA A 6 -2.38 12.66 35.82
CA ALA A 6 -2.48 13.58 34.69
C ALA A 6 -1.26 13.48 33.75
N ILE A 7 -0.05 13.38 34.31
CA ILE A 7 1.18 13.16 33.53
C ILE A 7 1.13 11.80 32.82
N GLY A 8 0.70 10.74 33.51
CA GLY A 8 0.53 9.42 32.92
C GLY A 8 -0.48 9.38 31.76
N GLN A 9 -1.61 10.08 31.89
CA GLN A 9 -2.60 10.22 30.82
C GLN A 9 -2.06 11.00 29.62
N TRP A 10 -1.30 12.07 29.87
CA TRP A 10 -0.66 12.85 28.82
C TRP A 10 0.35 12.00 28.02
N PHE A 11 1.22 11.24 28.70
CA PHE A 11 2.16 10.34 28.03
C PHE A 11 1.46 9.25 27.20
N ARG A 12 0.35 8.69 27.70
CA ARG A 12 -0.45 7.72 26.93
C ARG A 12 -1.00 8.34 25.66
N LYS A 13 -1.62 9.52 25.76
CA LYS A 13 -2.17 10.24 24.61
C LYS A 13 -1.11 10.60 23.57
N VAL A 14 0.06 11.08 24.00
CA VAL A 14 1.18 11.39 23.09
C VAL A 14 1.66 10.12 22.39
N ARG A 15 1.76 9.01 23.11
CA ARG A 15 2.19 7.73 22.55
C ARG A 15 1.18 7.18 21.55
N GLU A 16 -0.11 7.27 21.85
CA GLU A 16 -1.20 6.87 20.96
C GLU A 16 -1.16 7.69 19.66
N GLN A 17 -1.09 9.03 19.77
CA GLN A 17 -0.96 9.92 18.60
C GLN A 17 0.27 9.59 17.76
N TYR A 18 1.42 9.37 18.39
CA TYR A 18 2.63 8.96 17.67
C TYR A 18 2.47 7.62 16.94
N HIS A 19 1.80 6.65 17.55
CA HIS A 19 1.52 5.37 16.92
C HIS A 19 0.56 5.52 15.73
N GLU A 20 -0.49 6.32 15.87
CA GLU A 20 -1.45 6.61 14.80
C GLU A 20 -0.78 7.30 13.60
N GLU A 21 0.00 8.36 13.84
CA GLU A 21 0.74 9.06 12.79
C GLU A 21 1.71 8.12 12.07
N ARG A 22 2.42 7.28 12.84
CA ARG A 22 3.35 6.30 12.27
C ARG A 22 2.61 5.25 11.42
N GLN A 23 1.45 4.79 11.87
CA GLN A 23 0.62 3.87 11.11
C GLN A 23 0.11 4.51 9.82
N GLN A 24 -0.40 5.74 9.89
CA GLN A 24 -0.86 6.49 8.70
C GLN A 24 0.27 6.66 7.68
N LYS A 25 1.46 7.11 8.11
CA LYS A 25 2.63 7.23 7.24
C LYS A 25 3.01 5.90 6.60
N ARG A 26 2.93 4.80 7.36
CA ARG A 26 3.20 3.45 6.84
C ARG A 26 2.15 3.03 5.81
N CYS A 27 0.86 3.27 6.07
CA CYS A 27 -0.21 2.96 5.12
C CYS A 27 -0.04 3.74 3.81
N HIS A 28 0.21 5.05 3.88
CA HIS A 28 0.49 5.88 2.71
C HIS A 28 1.72 5.41 1.92
N TYR A 29 2.80 5.03 2.62
CA TYR A 29 3.97 4.48 1.98
C TYR A 29 3.68 3.17 1.23
N LEU A 30 2.93 2.25 1.84
CA LEU A 30 2.57 0.98 1.22
C LEU A 30 1.63 1.17 0.03
N ASP A 31 0.67 2.09 0.12
CA ASP A 31 -0.22 2.42 -0.99
C ASP A 31 0.57 2.94 -2.20
N ASN A 32 1.44 3.93 -1.99
CA ASN A 32 2.33 4.46 -3.02
C ASN A 32 3.22 3.37 -3.62
N LEU A 33 3.85 2.56 -2.77
CA LEU A 33 4.71 1.45 -3.22
C LEU A 33 3.95 0.46 -4.10
N SER A 34 2.71 0.13 -3.74
CA SER A 34 1.89 -0.81 -4.51
C SER A 34 1.47 -0.20 -5.85
N CYS A 35 1.14 1.10 -5.88
CA CYS A 35 0.78 1.82 -7.10
C CYS A 35 1.96 1.97 -8.06
N GLU A 36 3.16 2.23 -7.54
CA GLU A 36 4.39 2.30 -8.34
C GLU A 36 4.82 0.92 -8.82
N SER A 37 4.70 -0.11 -7.99
CA SER A 37 5.14 -1.46 -8.32
C SER A 37 4.18 -2.17 -9.26
N ILE A 38 2.87 -1.97 -9.14
CA ILE A 38 1.85 -2.63 -9.95
C ILE A 38 0.96 -1.57 -10.61
N ASN A 39 1.12 -1.43 -11.91
CA ASN A 39 0.47 -0.40 -12.71
C ASN A 39 0.18 -0.91 -14.13
N VAL A 40 -0.32 0.00 -14.96
CA VAL A 40 -0.41 -0.21 -16.40
C VAL A 40 0.72 0.56 -17.07
N THR A 41 1.43 -0.10 -17.99
CA THR A 41 2.45 0.52 -18.83
C THR A 41 2.15 0.28 -20.31
N GLU A 42 2.58 1.21 -21.16
CA GLU A 42 2.57 1.02 -22.61
C GLU A 42 3.87 0.33 -23.05
N PHE A 43 3.72 -0.70 -23.89
CA PHE A 43 4.84 -1.38 -24.52
C PHE A 43 4.44 -1.80 -25.94
N ASN A 44 5.20 -1.36 -26.93
CA ASN A 44 4.97 -1.63 -28.35
C ASN A 44 3.54 -1.26 -28.80
N GLY A 45 3.04 -0.11 -28.38
CA GLY A 45 1.73 0.42 -28.72
C GLY A 45 0.56 -0.29 -28.04
N ARG A 46 0.81 -1.10 -27.01
CA ARG A 46 -0.23 -1.83 -26.26
C ARG A 46 -0.10 -1.63 -24.77
N LEU A 47 -1.24 -1.55 -24.09
CA LEU A 47 -1.31 -1.45 -22.64
C LEU A 47 -1.12 -2.83 -22.00
N HIS A 48 -0.28 -2.88 -20.97
CA HIS A 48 0.00 -4.07 -20.19
C HIS A 48 -0.15 -3.77 -18.70
N ILE A 49 -0.64 -4.73 -17.94
CA ILE A 49 -0.35 -4.76 -16.50
C ILE A 49 1.14 -5.05 -16.33
N SER A 50 1.80 -4.27 -15.51
CA SER A 50 3.24 -4.35 -15.27
C SER A 50 3.61 -4.48 -13.81
N TYR A 51 4.71 -5.17 -13.57
CA TYR A 51 5.41 -5.16 -12.29
C TYR A 51 6.73 -4.39 -12.44
N LYS A 52 6.89 -3.30 -11.71
CA LYS A 52 8.07 -2.42 -11.74
C LYS A 52 8.46 -2.02 -13.18
N GLY A 53 7.46 -1.68 -13.99
CA GLY A 53 7.63 -1.29 -15.39
C GLY A 53 7.85 -2.44 -16.38
N VAL A 54 7.99 -3.69 -15.91
CA VAL A 54 8.10 -4.86 -16.79
C VAL A 54 6.69 -5.31 -17.21
N PRO A 55 6.34 -5.33 -18.51
CA PRO A 55 5.03 -5.76 -18.97
C PRO A 55 4.84 -7.27 -18.73
N ILE A 56 3.72 -7.65 -18.11
CA ILE A 56 3.40 -9.05 -17.78
C ILE A 56 2.27 -9.58 -18.65
N VAL A 57 1.14 -8.87 -18.68
CA VAL A 57 -0.08 -9.30 -19.38
C VAL A 57 -0.71 -8.13 -20.10
N ARG A 58 -1.15 -8.33 -21.34
CA ARG A 58 -1.87 -7.29 -22.08
C ARG A 58 -3.23 -7.04 -21.45
N VAL A 59 -3.62 -5.77 -21.36
CA VAL A 59 -4.92 -5.39 -20.82
C VAL A 59 -6.06 -6.00 -21.66
N ASP A 60 -5.91 -6.07 -22.98
CA ASP A 60 -6.91 -6.63 -23.89
C ASP A 60 -7.12 -8.15 -23.73
N ASP A 61 -6.15 -8.85 -23.12
CA ASP A 61 -6.24 -10.29 -22.86
C ASP A 61 -6.99 -10.58 -21.53
N LEU A 62 -7.36 -9.55 -20.76
CA LEU A 62 -8.03 -9.69 -19.46
C LEU A 62 -9.55 -9.83 -19.62
N LYS A 63 -10.14 -10.74 -18.84
CA LYS A 63 -11.61 -10.91 -18.77
C LYS A 63 -12.30 -9.81 -17.94
N GLY A 64 -11.54 -9.05 -17.15
CA GLY A 64 -12.04 -8.01 -16.25
C GLY A 64 -11.45 -6.64 -16.54
N LYS A 65 -11.97 -5.60 -15.89
CA LYS A 65 -11.49 -4.23 -16.09
C LYS A 65 -10.14 -4.03 -15.41
N ALA A 66 -9.20 -3.39 -16.11
CA ALA A 66 -7.86 -3.14 -15.59
C ALA A 66 -7.84 -2.44 -14.20
N PRO A 67 -8.67 -1.41 -13.91
CA PRO A 67 -8.67 -0.78 -12.57
C PRO A 67 -9.03 -1.73 -11.44
N GLU A 68 -10.00 -2.62 -11.65
CA GLU A 68 -10.44 -3.60 -10.64
C GLU A 68 -9.35 -4.64 -10.41
N ILE A 69 -8.74 -5.13 -11.49
CA ILE A 69 -7.63 -6.08 -11.43
C ILE A 69 -6.42 -5.45 -10.73
N LEU A 70 -6.10 -4.18 -11.02
CA LEU A 70 -5.01 -3.46 -10.36
C LEU A 70 -5.26 -3.30 -8.86
N ALA A 71 -6.47 -2.93 -8.45
CA ALA A 71 -6.82 -2.78 -7.04
C ALA A 71 -6.59 -4.10 -6.28
N GLN A 72 -7.16 -5.20 -6.77
CA GLN A 72 -6.95 -6.53 -6.19
C GLN A 72 -5.46 -6.94 -6.19
N SER A 73 -4.76 -6.72 -7.31
CA SER A 73 -3.35 -7.11 -7.43
C SER A 73 -2.45 -6.37 -6.44
N ARG A 74 -2.76 -5.09 -6.13
CA ARG A 74 -2.03 -4.29 -5.15
C ARG A 74 -2.27 -4.77 -3.73
N GLU A 75 -3.52 -5.10 -3.40
CA GLU A 75 -3.86 -5.71 -2.10
C GLU A 75 -3.11 -7.03 -1.92
N ASP A 76 -3.15 -7.92 -2.92
CA ASP A 76 -2.48 -9.21 -2.90
C ASP A 76 -0.95 -9.05 -2.78
N TYR A 77 -0.37 -8.08 -3.48
CA TYR A 77 1.05 -7.75 -3.39
C TYR A 77 1.46 -7.29 -1.99
N LEU A 78 0.67 -6.42 -1.38
CA LEU A 78 0.94 -5.95 -0.01
C LEU A 78 0.77 -7.07 1.01
N ALA A 79 -0.24 -7.93 0.85
CA ALA A 79 -0.43 -9.11 1.68
C ALA A 79 0.75 -10.09 1.56
N TRP A 80 1.22 -10.35 0.34
CA TRP A 80 2.41 -11.16 0.09
C TRP A 80 3.66 -10.56 0.74
N LYS A 81 3.90 -9.25 0.56
CA LYS A 81 5.05 -8.55 1.14
C LYS A 81 5.03 -8.60 2.67
N ALA A 82 3.87 -8.43 3.29
CA ALA A 82 3.68 -8.56 4.73
C ALA A 82 3.98 -9.97 5.24
N LYS A 83 3.60 -11.01 4.48
CA LYS A 83 3.84 -12.42 4.84
C LYS A 83 5.33 -12.81 4.76
N PHE A 84 6.04 -12.31 3.74
CA PHE A 84 7.41 -12.74 3.45
C PHE A 84 8.49 -11.73 3.87
N ASN A 85 8.10 -10.61 4.48
CA ASN A 85 8.99 -9.54 4.91
C ASN A 85 9.93 -9.03 3.78
N ALA A 86 9.40 -9.04 2.56
CA ALA A 86 10.09 -8.67 1.32
C ALA A 86 9.99 -7.17 1.00
#